data_AF-A0A3S4EW53-F1
#
_entry.id   AF-A0A3S4EW53-F1
#
_cell.length_a   1.000
_cell.length_b   1.000
_cell.length_c   1.000
_cell.angle_alpha   90.00
_cell.angle_beta   90.00
_cell.angle_gamma   90.00
#
_symmetry.space_group_name_H-M   'P 1'
#
loop_
_entity.id
_entity.type
_entity.pdbx_description
1 polymer ?
#
loop_
_entity_poly.entity_id
_entity_poly.type
_entity_poly.pdbx_seq_one_letter_code
_entity_poly.pdbx_strand_id
1 'polypeptide(L)' 'MWHQNLSPLSQFEIRDLINIDTPILGNLHISITNIGFYLTIGAFFLLVINFLSTNYNKLVSNN' A
#
# COMPACT_ATOMS: atom_id res chain seq x y z
N MET A 1 -17.44 12.16 26.80
CA MET A 1 -17.19 11.03 25.89
C MET A 1 -17.48 11.50 24.48
N TRP A 2 -16.45 11.93 23.75
CA TRP A 2 -16.65 12.58 22.45
C TRP A 2 -16.98 11.53 21.39
N HIS A 3 -18.23 11.49 20.92
CA HIS A 3 -18.58 10.80 19.67
C HIS A 3 -18.09 11.69 18.53
N GLN A 4 -16.91 11.39 17.97
CA GLN A 4 -16.58 11.90 16.65
C GLN A 4 -17.51 11.20 15.66
N ASN A 5 -18.58 11.88 15.25
CA ASN A 5 -19.36 11.49 14.07
C ASN A 5 -18.50 11.75 12.83
N LEU A 6 -17.50 10.91 12.62
CA LEU A 6 -16.78 10.81 11.37
C LEU A 6 -17.82 10.43 10.31
N SER A 7 -17.97 11.27 9.28
CA SER A 7 -18.89 10.92 8.20
C SER A 7 -18.44 9.57 7.62
N PRO A 8 -19.38 8.67 7.24
CA PRO A 8 -19.00 7.41 6.60
C PRO A 8 -18.10 7.62 5.37
N LEU A 9 -18.14 8.78 4.74
CA LEU A 9 -17.28 9.13 3.61
C LEU A 9 -15.80 9.34 4.00
N SER A 10 -15.53 9.75 5.24
CA SER A 10 -14.16 10.05 5.71
C SER A 10 -13.21 8.84 5.67
N GLN A 11 -13.74 7.62 5.70
CA GLN A 11 -12.93 6.40 5.59
C GLN A 11 -12.27 6.23 4.21
N PHE A 12 -12.76 6.96 3.18
CA PHE A 12 -12.24 6.90 1.81
C PHE A 12 -11.31 8.08 1.47
N GLU A 13 -11.00 8.92 2.45
CA GLU A 13 -10.08 10.03 2.23
C GLU A 13 -8.66 9.51 1.94
N ILE A 14 -8.06 10.02 0.86
CA ILE A 14 -6.67 9.73 0.53
C ILE A 14 -5.78 10.65 1.35
N ARG A 15 -4.87 10.07 2.13
CA ARG A 15 -3.98 10.80 3.03
C ARG A 15 -2.55 10.36 2.83
N ASP A 16 -1.62 11.31 2.95
CA ASP A 16 -0.20 11.02 3.03
C ASP A 16 0.11 10.29 4.34
N LEU A 17 0.86 9.20 4.24
CA LEU A 17 1.42 8.51 5.40
C LEU A 17 2.86 8.93 5.63
N ILE A 18 3.63 9.03 4.54
CA ILE A 18 5.03 9.46 4.52
C ILE A 18 5.18 10.31 3.27
N ASN A 19 5.67 11.54 3.40
CA ASN A 19 5.94 12.40 2.26
C ASN A 19 7.33 13.06 2.35
N ILE A 20 7.78 13.51 1.19
CA ILE A 20 8.97 14.33 1.00
C ILE A 20 8.52 15.54 0.19
N ASP A 21 8.58 16.70 0.83
CA ASP A 21 8.30 18.00 0.22
C ASP A 21 9.60 18.74 -0.02
N THR A 22 9.85 19.13 -1.28
CA THR A 22 11.07 19.84 -1.66
C THR A 22 10.73 21.11 -2.46
N PRO A 23 10.48 22.24 -1.79
CA PRO A 23 10.18 23.52 -2.44
C PRO A 23 11.29 24.00 -3.38
N ILE A 24 12.54 23.72 -3.01
CA ILE A 24 13.74 24.10 -3.77
C ILE A 24 13.84 23.31 -5.09
N LEU A 25 13.21 22.13 -5.18
CA LEU A 25 13.19 21.30 -6.38
C LEU A 25 11.85 21.44 -7.13
N GLY A 26 11.43 22.68 -7.38
CA GLY A 26 10.21 22.97 -8.13
C GLY A 26 8.92 22.57 -7.40
N ASN A 27 8.91 22.61 -6.06
CA ASN A 27 7.79 22.14 -5.23
C ASN A 27 7.43 20.67 -5.45
N LEU A 28 8.45 19.83 -5.63
CA LEU A 28 8.25 18.39 -5.75
C LEU A 28 7.70 17.81 -4.43
N HIS A 29 6.55 17.14 -4.54
CA HIS A 29 5.88 16.39 -3.49
C HIS A 29 5.84 14.92 -3.88
N ILE A 30 6.54 14.07 -3.12
CA ILE A 30 6.50 12.62 -3.27
C ILE A 30 5.93 12.04 -1.98
N SER A 31 4.89 11.22 -2.09
CA SER A 31 4.20 10.65 -0.94
C SER A 31 3.86 9.18 -1.13
N ILE A 32 3.98 8.42 -0.04
CA ILE A 32 3.28 7.16 0.16
C ILE A 32 1.93 7.49 0.78
N THR A 33 0.88 7.43 -0.03
CA THR A 33 -0.49 7.60 0.43
C THR A 33 -1.05 6.29 1.01
N ASN A 34 -2.12 6.37 1.79
CA ASN A 34 -2.82 5.18 2.29
C ASN A 34 -3.24 4.20 1.18
N ILE A 35 -3.78 4.70 0.07
CA ILE A 35 -4.13 3.88 -1.09
C ILE A 35 -2.89 3.29 -1.76
N GLY A 36 -1.82 4.08 -1.91
CA GLY A 36 -0.54 3.59 -2.43
C GLY A 36 0.02 2.47 -1.56
N PHE A 37 -0.04 2.63 -0.24
CA PHE A 37 0.39 1.62 0.73
C PHE A 37 -0.44 0.34 0.66
N TYR A 38 -1.77 0.43 0.57
CA TYR A 38 -2.63 -0.76 0.38
C TYR A 38 -2.30 -1.50 -0.93
N LEU A 39 -2.03 -0.78 -2.01
CA LEU A 39 -1.61 -1.38 -3.28
C LEU A 39 -0.24 -2.04 -3.17
N THR A 40 0.71 -1.42 -2.48
CA THR A 40 2.03 -2.03 -2.21
C THR A 40 1.91 -3.32 -1.40
N ILE A 41 1.06 -3.34 -0.36
CA ILE A 41 0.78 -4.57 0.41
C ILE A 41 0.16 -5.64 -0.50
N GLY A 42 -0.81 -5.28 -1.34
CA GLY A 42 -1.43 -6.22 -2.27
C GLY A 42 -0.42 -6.81 -3.27
N ALA A 43 0.43 -5.95 -3.87
CA ALA A 43 1.49 -6.40 -4.77
C ALA A 43 2.53 -7.28 -4.05
N PHE A 44 2.88 -6.95 -2.81
CA PHE A 44 3.76 -7.76 -1.98
C PHE A 44 3.18 -9.16 -1.73
N PHE A 45 1.88 -9.26 -1.39
CA PHE A 45 1.23 -10.57 -1.23
C PHE A 45 1.22 -11.38 -2.54
N LEU A 46 0.93 -10.75 -3.68
CA LEU A 46 1.00 -11.42 -4.97
C LEU A 46 2.41 -11.95 -5.26
N LEU A 47 3.44 -11.17 -4.97
CA LEU A 47 4.84 -11.59 -5.13
C LEU A 47 5.18 -12.76 -4.21
N VAL A 48 4.83 -12.68 -2.92
CA VAL A 48 5.08 -13.74 -1.95
C VAL A 48 4.37 -15.04 -2.34
N ILE A 49 3.10 -14.97 -2.72
CA ILE A 49 2.34 -16.14 -3.18
C ILE A 49 2.96 -16.71 -4.44
N ASN A 50 3.34 -15.88 -5.41
CA ASN A 50 4.01 -16.33 -6.63
C ASN A 50 5.31 -17.07 -6.30
N PHE A 51 6.14 -16.51 -5.41
CA PHE A 51 7.39 -17.13 -4.98
C PHE A 51 7.16 -18.45 -4.25
N LEU A 52 6.24 -18.49 -3.27
CA LEU A 52 5.92 -19.71 -2.52
C LEU A 52 5.25 -20.78 -3.37
N SER A 53 4.53 -20.38 -4.43
CA SER A 53 3.92 -21.31 -5.38
C SER A 53 4.96 -22.01 -6.25
N THR A 54 6.19 -21.48 -6.36
CA THR A 54 7.28 -22.20 -7.03
C THR A 54 7.76 -23.34 -6.13
N ASN A 55 7.37 -24.58 -6.46
CA ASN A 55 7.79 -25.79 -5.73
C ASN A 55 9.25 -26.16 -6.08
N TYR A 56 10.22 -25.31 -5.75
CA TYR A 56 11.63 -25.50 -6.13
C TYR A 56 11.81 -25.81 -7.63
N ASN A 57 10.98 -25.19 -8.48
CA ASN A 57 10.91 -25.46 -9.92
C ASN A 57 10.59 -26.91 -10.32
N LYS A 58 10.00 -27.71 -9.43
CA LYS A 58 9.43 -29.02 -9.77
C LYS A 58 8.17 -28.82 -10.61
N LEU A 59 7.95 -29.74 -11.55
CA LEU A 59 6.77 -29.75 -12.43
C LEU A 59 5.49 -30.18 -11.70
N VAL A 60 5.62 -30.74 -10.50
CA VAL A 60 4.48 -31.15 -9.65
C VAL A 60 4.13 -30.05 -8.65
N SER A 61 2.84 -29.94 -8.33
CA SER A 61 2.34 -29.03 -7.30
C SER A 61 3.02 -29.27 -5.96
N ASN A 62 3.08 -28.24 -5.12
CA ASN A 62 3.41 -28.42 -3.71
C ASN A 62 2.38 -29.37 -3.06
N ASN A 63 2.84 -30.24 -2.17
CA ASN A 63 2.04 -31.29 -1.52
C ASN A 63 1.60 -30.86 -0.12
#